data_AF-J3HDS7-F1
#
_entry.id   AF-J3HDS7-F1
#
_cell.length_a   1.000
_cell.length_b   1.000
_cell.length_c   1.000
_cell.angle_alpha   90.00
_cell.angle_beta   90.00
_cell.angle_gamma   90.00
#
_symmetry.space_group_name_H-M   'P 1'
#
loop_
_entity.id
_entity.type
_entity.pdbx_description
1 polymer ?
#
loop_
_entity_poly.entity_id
_entity_poly.type
_entity_poly.pdbx_seq_one_letter_code
_entity_poly.pdbx_strand_id
1 'polypeptide(L)'
;MRALSICLAFGILSFSAISQGGVFEDKTNRFNGVRSVGWNTIPNEAESFAVTTDAYYSKGSTKPDGYFVQIITFADAMQYSGCSHVDWLVDGEPAPYLVAKYSSDYTGSAAIERFNLELDRASLEKLGAAKLVEFKICTTESSISADDMEGLRKVLAQTK
;
A
#
# COMPACT_ATOMS: atom_id res chain seq x y z
N MET A 1 -11.07 13.43 -63.94
CA MET A 1 -11.36 12.50 -62.83
C MET A 1 -10.10 12.29 -62.02
N ARG A 2 -10.24 12.33 -60.68
CA ARG A 2 -9.28 11.95 -59.61
C ARG A 2 -8.18 12.97 -59.27
N ALA A 3 -7.90 13.28 -58.01
CA ALA A 3 -8.64 13.48 -56.75
C ALA A 3 -7.54 13.83 -55.74
N LEU A 4 -7.65 14.98 -55.07
CA LEU A 4 -6.73 15.42 -54.01
C LEU A 4 -6.68 14.37 -52.89
N SER A 5 -5.48 13.91 -52.51
CA SER A 5 -5.25 13.20 -51.26
C SER A 5 -4.99 14.19 -50.14
N ILE A 6 -5.93 14.24 -49.20
CA ILE A 6 -5.90 15.02 -47.97
C ILE A 6 -5.06 14.25 -46.94
N CYS A 7 -3.95 14.83 -46.49
CA CYS A 7 -3.18 14.31 -45.36
C CYS A 7 -3.98 14.50 -44.06
N LEU A 8 -4.44 13.40 -43.47
CA LEU A 8 -5.08 13.37 -42.15
C LEU A 8 -4.00 13.50 -41.07
N ALA A 9 -4.05 14.57 -40.27
CA ALA A 9 -3.25 14.71 -39.06
C ALA A 9 -3.93 13.97 -37.91
N PHE A 10 -3.33 12.86 -37.46
CA PHE A 10 -3.74 12.15 -36.24
C PHE A 10 -3.16 12.86 -35.02
N GLY A 11 -4.00 13.63 -34.30
CA GLY A 11 -3.69 14.16 -32.98
C GLY A 11 -3.89 13.09 -31.92
N ILE A 12 -2.81 12.52 -31.38
CA ILE A 12 -2.84 11.60 -30.24
C ILE A 12 -3.07 12.44 -28.98
N LEU A 13 -4.30 12.42 -28.46
CA LEU A 13 -4.63 12.91 -27.12
C LEU A 13 -4.16 11.88 -26.09
N SER A 14 -2.96 12.09 -25.56
CA SER A 14 -2.47 11.36 -24.38
C SER A 14 -3.25 11.83 -23.16
N PHE A 15 -4.32 11.12 -22.81
CA PHE A 15 -4.96 11.25 -21.51
C PHE A 15 -4.04 10.60 -20.48
N SER A 16 -3.25 11.41 -19.78
CA SER A 16 -2.55 10.95 -18.58
C SER A 16 -3.59 10.65 -17.52
N ALA A 17 -3.85 9.37 -17.27
CA ALA A 17 -4.58 8.94 -16.07
C ALA A 17 -3.78 9.43 -14.85
N ILE A 18 -4.35 10.37 -14.10
CA ILE A 18 -3.79 10.79 -12.82
C ILE A 18 -4.10 9.65 -11.84
N SER A 19 -3.14 8.73 -11.68
CA SER A 19 -3.14 7.82 -10.53
C SER A 19 -3.17 8.68 -9.27
N GLN A 20 -4.19 8.51 -8.42
CA GLN A 20 -4.12 9.01 -7.04
C GLN A 20 -3.15 8.11 -6.29
N GLY A 21 -1.85 8.38 -6.44
CA GLY A 21 -0.81 7.75 -5.66
C GLY A 21 -0.94 8.14 -4.18
N GLY A 22 -0.39 7.31 -3.31
CA GLY A 22 -0.33 7.60 -1.87
C GLY A 22 0.43 8.90 -1.55
N VAL A 23 0.28 9.35 -0.31
CA VAL A 23 0.88 10.57 0.23
C VAL A 23 1.99 10.21 1.20
N PHE A 24 3.19 10.72 0.95
CA PHE A 24 4.31 10.62 1.87
C PHE A 24 4.25 11.75 2.91
N GLU A 25 4.37 11.40 4.19
CA GLU A 25 4.42 12.34 5.30
C GLU A 25 5.59 12.04 6.25
N ASP A 26 6.27 13.07 6.72
CA ASP A 26 7.18 13.02 7.87
C ASP A 26 6.77 14.13 8.82
N LYS A 27 6.19 13.77 9.96
CA LYS A 27 5.58 14.71 10.89
C LYS A 27 5.98 14.41 12.32
N THR A 28 6.20 15.47 13.08
CA THR A 28 6.31 15.41 14.54
C THR A 28 5.08 16.04 15.16
N ASN A 29 4.35 15.29 15.97
CA ASN A 29 3.19 15.80 16.67
C ASN A 29 3.66 16.80 17.75
N ARG A 30 3.24 18.06 17.62
CA ARG A 30 3.68 19.17 18.49
C ARG A 30 3.25 19.03 19.96
N PHE A 31 2.26 18.20 20.27
CA PHE A 31 1.73 18.06 21.63
C PHE A 31 2.49 17.00 22.43
N ASN A 32 2.78 15.86 21.81
CA ASN A 32 3.43 14.72 22.49
C ASN A 32 4.87 14.48 22.03
N GLY A 33 5.33 15.12 20.97
CA GLY A 33 6.68 14.97 20.40
C GLY A 33 6.93 13.64 19.70
N VAL A 34 5.89 12.86 19.41
CA VAL A 34 5.99 11.62 18.63
C VAL A 34 6.20 11.97 17.16
N ARG A 35 7.23 11.40 16.54
CA ARG A 35 7.46 11.51 15.09
C ARG A 35 6.89 10.28 14.39
N SER A 36 6.30 10.48 13.21
CA SER A 36 5.86 9.43 12.32
C SER A 36 6.33 9.73 10.90
N VAL A 37 6.88 8.72 10.23
CA VAL A 37 7.23 8.76 8.81
C VAL A 37 6.35 7.73 8.10
N GLY A 38 5.52 8.16 7.16
CA GLY A 38 4.47 7.31 6.61
C GLY A 38 4.21 7.52 5.12
N TRP A 39 3.82 6.44 4.46
CA TRP A 39 3.18 6.43 3.15
C TRP A 39 1.73 6.02 3.36
N ASN A 40 0.82 6.96 3.11
CA ASN A 40 -0.62 6.77 3.33
C ASN A 40 -1.34 6.67 2.00
N THR A 41 -2.10 5.60 1.81
CA THR A 41 -2.86 5.35 0.58
C THR A 41 -4.25 4.81 0.93
N ILE A 42 -5.18 4.95 0.00
CA ILE A 42 -6.51 4.36 0.09
C ILE A 42 -6.82 3.63 -1.22
N PRO A 43 -7.65 2.57 -1.19
CA PRO A 43 -8.07 1.91 -2.43
C PRO A 43 -8.87 2.87 -3.30
N ASN A 44 -8.64 2.84 -4.61
CA ASN A 44 -9.33 3.72 -5.56
C ASN A 44 -10.75 3.24 -5.90
N GLU A 45 -11.01 1.95 -5.71
CA GLU A 45 -12.27 1.28 -6.05
C GLU A 45 -12.66 0.30 -4.94
N ALA A 46 -13.95 -0.03 -4.85
CA ALA A 46 -14.42 -1.07 -3.94
C ALA A 46 -13.74 -2.40 -4.27
N GLU A 47 -13.45 -3.19 -3.24
CA GLU A 47 -12.82 -4.52 -3.32
C GLU A 47 -11.37 -4.51 -3.85
N SER A 48 -10.85 -3.34 -4.21
CA SER A 48 -9.43 -3.15 -4.49
C SER A 48 -8.61 -3.03 -3.20
N PHE A 49 -7.31 -3.24 -3.30
CA PHE A 49 -6.38 -3.16 -2.17
C PHE A 49 -5.44 -1.97 -2.33
N ALA A 50 -5.07 -1.39 -1.19
CA ALA A 50 -3.98 -0.41 -1.11
C ALA A 50 -3.09 -0.74 0.09
N VAL A 51 -1.82 -0.32 0.04
CA VAL A 51 -0.84 -0.61 1.10
C VAL A 51 -0.23 0.65 1.70
N THR A 52 -0.51 0.87 2.98
CA THR A 52 0.09 1.93 3.80
C THR A 52 1.31 1.39 4.54
N THR A 53 2.36 2.21 4.71
CA THR A 53 3.55 1.87 5.50
C THR A 53 3.90 3.02 6.43
N ASP A 54 4.07 2.76 7.72
CA ASP A 54 4.41 3.77 8.73
C ASP A 54 5.58 3.32 9.61
N ALA A 55 6.38 4.29 10.06
CA ALA A 55 7.38 4.13 11.09
C ALA A 55 7.11 5.15 12.20
N TYR A 56 7.00 4.69 13.44
CA TYR A 56 6.74 5.55 14.60
C TYR A 56 7.97 5.69 15.47
N TYR A 57 8.14 6.89 16.03
CA TYR A 57 9.24 7.23 16.93
C TYR A 57 8.66 7.76 18.24
N SER A 58 8.97 7.07 19.33
CA SER A 58 8.77 7.60 20.67
C SER A 58 9.49 8.95 20.84
N LYS A 59 8.95 9.80 21.72
CA LYS A 59 9.46 11.16 21.95
C LYS A 59 10.96 11.14 22.25
N GLY A 60 11.73 11.83 21.43
CA GLY A 60 13.19 11.96 21.58
C GLY A 60 13.99 10.77 21.06
N SER A 61 13.35 9.73 20.52
CA SER A 61 14.04 8.62 19.88
C SER A 61 14.60 9.04 18.52
N THR A 62 15.82 8.62 18.22
CA THR A 62 16.44 8.75 16.90
C THR A 62 16.18 7.54 16.01
N LYS A 63 15.56 6.47 16.55
CA LYS A 63 15.24 5.24 15.85
C LYS A 63 13.73 4.94 15.93
N PRO A 64 13.14 4.35 14.88
CA PRO A 64 11.75 3.96 14.95
C PRO A 64 11.57 2.80 15.94
N ASP A 65 10.45 2.80 16.66
CA ASP A 65 10.07 1.74 17.58
C ASP A 65 9.63 0.48 16.82
N GLY A 66 9.18 0.64 15.57
CA GLY A 66 8.78 -0.43 14.67
C GLY A 66 8.22 0.12 13.37
N TYR A 67 7.95 -0.79 12.44
CA TYR A 67 7.30 -0.49 11.17
C TYR A 67 5.94 -1.18 11.12
N PHE A 68 4.94 -0.46 10.62
CA PHE A 68 3.59 -0.94 10.45
C PHE A 68 3.27 -0.92 8.97
N VAL A 69 2.92 -2.07 8.41
CA VAL A 69 2.43 -2.17 7.03
C VAL A 69 0.97 -2.61 7.11
N GLN A 70 0.08 -1.93 6.40
CA GLN A 70 -1.34 -2.25 6.39
C GLN A 70 -1.81 -2.45 4.96
N ILE A 71 -2.40 -3.62 4.68
CA ILE A 71 -3.29 -3.77 3.53
C ILE A 71 -4.68 -3.30 3.97
N ILE A 72 -5.30 -2.44 3.17
CA ILE A 72 -6.68 -1.96 3.36
C ILE A 72 -7.51 -2.29 2.12
N THR A 73 -8.76 -2.68 2.33
CA THR A 73 -9.81 -2.77 1.30
C THR A 73 -11.14 -2.28 1.86
N PHE A 74 -12.08 -1.91 1.00
CA PHE A 74 -13.43 -1.55 1.41
C PHE A 74 -14.47 -2.15 0.46
N ALA A 75 -15.65 -2.47 0.99
CA ALA A 75 -16.77 -3.02 0.23
C ALA A 75 -18.11 -2.70 0.93
N ASP A 76 -19.22 -3.13 0.35
CA ASP A 76 -20.56 -2.96 0.96
C ASP A 76 -20.82 -3.97 2.11
N ALA A 77 -19.98 -5.00 2.24
CA ALA A 77 -20.03 -6.00 3.31
C ALA A 77 -18.63 -6.52 3.65
N MET A 78 -18.44 -7.05 4.85
CA MET A 78 -17.18 -7.71 5.23
C MET A 78 -17.00 -8.99 4.42
N GLN A 79 -15.96 -9.05 3.59
CA GLN A 79 -15.67 -10.16 2.70
C GLN A 79 -14.76 -11.20 3.36
N TYR A 80 -13.91 -10.79 4.30
CA TYR A 80 -12.82 -11.60 4.85
C TYR A 80 -12.97 -11.90 6.35
N SER A 81 -14.09 -11.54 6.98
CA SER A 81 -14.30 -11.80 8.41
C SER A 81 -14.30 -13.30 8.79
N GLY A 82 -14.77 -14.17 7.88
CA GLY A 82 -14.80 -15.63 8.05
C GLY A 82 -13.52 -16.36 7.62
N CYS A 83 -12.62 -15.67 6.93
CA CYS A 83 -11.34 -16.18 6.49
C CYS A 83 -10.43 -14.97 6.27
N SER A 84 -9.48 -14.75 7.17
CA SER A 84 -8.66 -13.53 7.15
C SER A 84 -7.16 -13.83 7.14
N HIS A 85 -6.82 -15.09 6.86
CA HIS A 85 -5.44 -15.50 6.65
C HIS A 85 -4.91 -14.88 5.36
N VAL A 86 -3.64 -14.45 5.41
CA VAL A 86 -2.95 -13.90 4.27
C VAL A 86 -1.73 -14.76 3.97
N ASP A 87 -1.73 -15.40 2.80
CA ASP A 87 -0.55 -16.06 2.25
C ASP A 87 0.26 -15.04 1.44
N TRP A 88 1.58 -15.13 1.49
CA TRP A 88 2.48 -14.16 0.87
C TRP A 88 3.50 -14.80 -0.04
N LEU A 89 3.74 -14.17 -1.19
CA LEU A 89 4.89 -14.43 -2.04
C LEU A 89 5.72 -13.15 -2.19
N VAL A 90 7.03 -13.28 -2.03
CA VAL A 90 8.00 -12.21 -2.29
C VAL A 90 8.92 -12.69 -3.38
N ASP A 91 8.86 -12.05 -4.54
CA ASP A 91 9.53 -12.48 -5.78
C ASP A 91 9.26 -13.95 -6.14
N GLY A 92 8.01 -14.39 -5.94
CA GLY A 92 7.56 -15.76 -6.22
C GLY A 92 7.85 -16.79 -5.13
N GLU A 93 8.57 -16.42 -4.07
CA GLU A 93 8.92 -17.32 -2.96
C GLU A 93 8.01 -17.12 -1.74
N PRO A 94 7.57 -18.19 -1.05
CA PRO A 94 6.81 -18.07 0.18
C PRO A 94 7.49 -17.21 1.24
N ALA A 95 6.73 -16.29 1.82
CA ALA A 95 7.22 -15.34 2.82
C ALA A 95 6.53 -15.53 4.19
N PRO A 96 6.75 -16.66 4.90
CA PRO A 96 6.05 -16.98 6.15
C PRO A 96 6.39 -16.06 7.33
N TYR A 97 7.39 -15.18 7.17
CA TYR A 97 7.73 -14.16 8.15
C TYR A 97 6.74 -12.97 8.15
N LEU A 98 5.89 -12.87 7.13
CA LEU A 98 4.85 -11.85 7.01
C LEU A 98 3.57 -12.36 7.66
N VAL A 99 3.38 -12.02 8.93
CA VAL A 99 2.19 -12.41 9.69
C VAL A 99 1.26 -11.21 9.83
N ALA A 100 0.10 -11.29 9.18
CA ALA A 100 -0.90 -10.23 9.22
C ALA A 100 -1.95 -10.48 10.31
N LYS A 101 -2.36 -9.41 11.01
CA LYS A 101 -3.48 -9.38 11.95
C LYS A 101 -4.68 -8.70 11.30
N TYR A 102 -5.79 -9.41 11.24
CA TYR A 102 -7.04 -8.89 10.70
C TYR A 102 -7.77 -7.98 11.68
N SER A 103 -8.38 -6.93 11.15
CA SER A 103 -9.37 -6.10 11.83
C SER A 103 -10.35 -5.54 10.82
N SER A 104 -11.57 -5.24 11.26
CA SER A 104 -12.61 -4.68 10.42
C SER A 104 -13.48 -3.69 11.16
N ASP A 105 -13.98 -2.69 10.46
CA ASP A 105 -14.86 -1.66 10.97
C ASP A 105 -15.90 -1.25 9.91
N TYR A 106 -17.00 -0.63 10.35
CA TYR A 106 -17.94 0.02 9.45
C TYR A 106 -17.77 1.53 9.53
N THR A 107 -17.65 2.18 8.37
CA THR A 107 -17.68 3.64 8.24
C THR A 107 -18.87 4.02 7.35
N GLY A 108 -19.97 4.44 7.97
CA GLY A 108 -21.24 4.61 7.27
C GLY A 108 -21.77 3.26 6.80
N SER A 109 -22.04 3.13 5.49
CA SER A 109 -22.46 1.87 4.87
C SER A 109 -21.30 0.99 4.40
N ALA A 110 -20.07 1.51 4.37
CA ALA A 110 -18.91 0.76 3.88
C ALA A 110 -18.30 -0.09 5.01
N ALA A 111 -18.06 -1.37 4.72
CA ALA A 111 -17.18 -2.23 5.50
C ALA A 111 -15.74 -1.96 5.08
N ILE A 112 -14.87 -1.66 6.05
CA ILE A 112 -13.45 -1.51 5.84
C ILE A 112 -12.74 -2.67 6.52
N GLU A 113 -11.86 -3.33 5.80
CA GLU A 113 -11.09 -4.49 6.28
C GLU A 113 -9.60 -4.22 6.14
N ARG A 114 -8.85 -4.61 7.18
CA ARG A 114 -7.43 -4.29 7.33
C ARG A 114 -6.64 -5.53 7.71
N PHE A 115 -5.46 -5.66 7.15
CA PHE A 115 -4.50 -6.72 7.43
C PHE A 115 -3.19 -6.06 7.82
N ASN A 116 -2.90 -6.05 9.13
CA ASN A 116 -1.81 -5.29 9.72
C ASN A 116 -0.59 -6.18 9.95
N LEU A 117 0.56 -5.76 9.46
CA LEU A 117 1.86 -6.36 9.73
C LEU A 117 2.66 -5.44 10.63
N GLU A 118 3.24 -6.01 11.68
CA GLU A 118 4.25 -5.35 12.51
C GLU A 118 5.61 -5.93 12.12
N LEU A 119 6.48 -5.10 11.56
CA LEU A 119 7.75 -5.53 10.99
C LEU A 119 8.92 -4.86 11.70
N ASP A 120 10.01 -5.60 11.83
CA ASP A 120 11.31 -5.03 12.14
C ASP A 120 11.96 -4.42 10.89
N ARG A 121 13.07 -3.71 11.09
CA ARG A 121 13.83 -3.09 10.00
C ARG A 121 14.23 -4.11 8.94
N ALA A 122 14.77 -5.27 9.35
CA ALA A 122 15.31 -6.27 8.42
C ALA A 122 14.22 -6.85 7.52
N SER A 123 13.03 -7.11 8.08
CA SER A 123 11.87 -7.59 7.33
C SER A 123 11.36 -6.54 6.35
N LEU A 124 11.33 -5.26 6.74
CA LEU A 124 10.96 -4.17 5.84
C LEU A 124 12.01 -3.96 4.74
N GLU A 125 13.30 -4.11 5.03
CA GLU A 125 14.36 -4.05 4.02
C GLU A 125 14.23 -5.18 2.99
N LYS A 126 13.91 -6.39 3.46
CA LYS A 126 13.64 -7.52 2.58
C LYS A 126 12.43 -7.26 1.66
N LEU A 127 11.34 -6.70 2.21
CA LEU A 127 10.19 -6.27 1.40
C LEU A 127 10.57 -5.16 0.40
N GLY A 128 11.27 -4.12 0.86
CA GLY A 128 11.65 -2.99 0.02
C GLY A 128 12.60 -3.35 -1.12
N ALA A 129 13.38 -4.42 -0.97
CA ALA A 129 14.25 -4.96 -2.01
C ALA A 129 13.51 -5.81 -3.06
N ALA A 130 12.30 -6.27 -2.76
CA ALA A 130 11.53 -7.12 -3.67
C ALA A 130 11.12 -6.36 -4.94
N LYS A 131 11.04 -7.09 -6.05
CA LYS A 131 10.50 -6.59 -7.32
C LYS A 131 8.98 -6.72 -7.35
N LEU A 132 8.47 -7.81 -6.78
CA LEU A 132 7.06 -8.13 -6.72
C LEU A 132 6.72 -8.71 -5.35
N VAL A 133 5.63 -8.21 -4.75
CA VAL A 133 5.06 -8.74 -3.52
C VAL A 133 3.60 -9.07 -3.81
N GLU A 134 3.29 -10.35 -3.77
CA GLU A 134 1.95 -10.88 -3.98
C GLU A 134 1.39 -11.39 -2.67
N PHE A 135 0.08 -11.31 -2.54
CA PHE A 135 -0.63 -11.84 -1.39
C PHE A 135 -1.96 -12.45 -1.81
N LYS A 136 -2.41 -13.39 -0.99
CA LYS A 136 -3.69 -14.06 -1.16
C LYS A 136 -4.47 -13.98 0.14
N ILE A 137 -5.70 -13.47 0.06
CA ILE A 137 -6.64 -13.43 1.18
C ILE A 137 -7.79 -14.35 0.80
N CYS A 138 -7.86 -15.51 1.44
CA CYS A 138 -8.77 -16.61 1.07
C CYS A 138 -8.61 -17.04 -0.39
N THR A 139 -9.54 -16.63 -1.25
CA THR A 139 -9.59 -16.95 -2.67
C THR A 139 -9.17 -15.77 -3.55
N THR A 140 -8.96 -14.59 -2.95
CA THR A 140 -8.60 -13.37 -3.67
C THR A 140 -7.10 -13.22 -3.71
N GLU A 141 -6.52 -13.19 -4.90
CA GLU A 141 -5.09 -12.97 -5.13
C GLU A 141 -4.87 -11.54 -5.63
N SER A 142 -3.82 -10.89 -5.14
CA SER A 142 -3.45 -9.53 -5.54
C SER A 142 -1.95 -9.28 -5.33
N SER A 143 -1.51 -8.08 -5.66
CA SER A 143 -0.12 -7.64 -5.51
C SER A 143 -0.06 -6.22 -4.98
N ILE A 144 0.97 -5.91 -4.20
CA ILE A 144 1.24 -4.53 -3.81
C ILE A 144 1.52 -3.70 -5.07
N SER A 145 0.84 -2.57 -5.20
CA SER A 145 1.01 -1.68 -6.36
C SER A 145 2.44 -1.14 -6.46
N ALA A 146 2.87 -0.76 -7.66
CA ALA A 146 4.19 -0.16 -7.86
C ALA A 146 4.36 1.13 -7.04
N ASP A 147 3.30 1.95 -6.96
CA ASP A 147 3.28 3.21 -6.20
C ASP A 147 3.43 2.94 -4.69
N ASP A 148 2.74 1.93 -4.15
CA ASP A 148 2.85 1.58 -2.74
C ASP A 148 4.20 0.94 -2.41
N MET A 149 4.76 0.13 -3.32
CA MET A 149 6.13 -0.37 -3.17
C MET A 149 7.16 0.77 -3.19
N GLU A 150 6.97 1.80 -4.00
CA GLU A 150 7.80 3.01 -3.96
C GLU A 150 7.62 3.77 -2.65
N GLY A 151 6.38 3.90 -2.18
CA GLY A 151 6.03 4.48 -0.88
C GLY A 151 6.74 3.81 0.29
N LEU A 152 6.67 2.49 0.37
CA LEU A 152 7.37 1.67 1.35
C LEU A 152 8.88 1.94 1.31
N ARG A 153 9.49 1.96 0.11
CA ARG A 153 10.93 2.26 -0.06
C ARG A 153 11.28 3.68 0.39
N LYS A 154 10.39 4.67 0.18
CA LYS A 154 10.58 6.04 0.69
C LYS A 154 10.59 6.08 2.20
N VAL A 155 9.66 5.40 2.86
CA VAL A 155 9.63 5.28 4.34
C VAL A 155 10.93 4.64 4.84
N LEU A 156 11.33 3.53 4.23
CA LEU A 156 12.58 2.84 4.58
C LEU A 156 13.83 3.72 4.42
N ALA A 157 13.86 4.56 3.37
CA ALA A 157 14.96 5.47 3.13
C ALA A 157 15.06 6.60 4.16
N GLN A 158 13.91 7.12 4.64
CA GLN A 158 13.86 8.24 5.59
C GLN A 158 13.96 7.86 7.07
N THR A 159 14.07 6.57 7.34
CA THR A 159 14.11 5.99 8.69
C THR A 159 15.46 5.33 9.02
N LYS A 160 16.50 5.65 8.23
CA LYS A 160 17.87 5.18 8.41
C LYS A 160 18.58 5.81 9.61
#